data_AF-A0A7G7BIX7-F1
#
_entry.id   AF-A0A7G7BIX7-F1
#
_cell.length_a   1.000
_cell.length_b   1.000
_cell.length_c   1.000
_cell.angle_alpha   90.00
_cell.angle_beta   90.00
_cell.angle_gamma   90.00
#
_symmetry.space_group_name_H-M   'P 1'
#
loop_
_entity.id
_entity.type
_entity.pdbx_description
1 polymer ?
#
loop_
_entity_poly.entity_id
_entity_poly.type
_entity_poly.pdbx_seq_one_letter_code
_entity_poly.pdbx_strand_id
1 'polypeptide(L)' 'MSFKTVDWTPCNCGQKRGFDSRGEAEKAMGRAQAKRTRRADVRGTRRGLKVEGRVYECDFSAWHMTSMSRRAYEEVLAA' A
#
# COMPACT_ATOMS: atom_id res chain seq x y z
N MET A 1 -2.63 7.12 24.20
CA MET A 1 -2.03 6.36 23.07
C MET A 1 -2.26 7.15 21.80
N SER A 2 -1.25 7.83 21.25
CA SER A 2 -1.39 8.46 19.93
C SER A 2 -1.51 7.33 18.91
N PHE A 3 -2.66 7.24 18.24
CA PHE A 3 -2.81 6.40 17.06
C PHE A 3 -1.91 7.00 16.00
N LYS A 4 -0.62 6.60 15.98
CA LYS A 4 0.35 7.03 14.98
C LYS A 4 -0.08 6.44 13.64
N THR A 5 -1.01 7.11 12.99
CA THR A 5 -1.23 7.03 11.56
C THR A 5 0.07 7.42 10.88
N VAL A 6 0.37 6.75 9.77
CA VAL A 6 1.44 7.24 8.90
C VAL A 6 0.85 8.43 8.16
N ASP A 7 1.55 9.55 8.19
CA ASP A 7 1.14 10.75 7.48
C ASP A 7 1.15 10.47 5.98
N TRP A 8 0.11 10.95 5.29
CA TRP A 8 -0.04 10.75 3.86
C TRP A 8 -0.62 12.01 3.25
N THR A 9 -0.20 12.29 2.04
CA THR A 9 -0.67 13.42 1.23
C THR A 9 -1.43 12.88 0.02
N PRO A 10 -2.47 13.57 -0.48
CA PRO A 10 -3.06 13.23 -1.75
C PRO A 10 -2.02 13.46 -2.86
N CYS A 11 -1.71 12.44 -3.65
CA CYS A 11 -0.77 12.56 -4.75
C CYS A 11 -1.47 13.06 -6.02
N ASN A 12 -0.76 13.86 -6.81
CA ASN A 12 -1.29 14.47 -8.04
C ASN A 12 -1.41 13.48 -9.21
N CYS A 13 -0.88 12.26 -9.12
CA CYS A 13 -1.04 11.22 -10.14
C CYS A 13 -2.45 10.59 -10.19
N GLY A 14 -3.38 11.02 -9.33
CA GLY A 14 -4.71 10.44 -9.21
C GLY A 14 -4.77 9.16 -8.36
N GLN A 15 -3.62 8.60 -7.94
CA GLN A 15 -3.58 7.58 -6.90
C GLN A 15 -3.78 8.25 -5.52
N LYS A 16 -4.78 7.78 -4.78
CA LYS A 16 -5.40 8.49 -3.64
C LYS A 16 -4.45 8.88 -2.50
N ARG A 17 -3.29 8.20 -2.32
CA ARG A 17 -2.40 8.42 -1.17
C ARG A 17 -0.93 8.31 -1.56
N GLY A 18 -0.20 9.40 -1.52
CA GLY A 18 1.25 9.47 -1.54
C GLY A 18 1.84 9.52 -0.13
N PHE A 19 3.01 8.93 0.03
CA PHE A 19 3.85 9.06 1.22
C PHE A 19 5.14 9.77 0.85
N ASP A 20 5.70 10.54 1.77
CA ASP A 20 6.87 11.37 1.47
C ASP A 20 8.16 10.54 1.41
N SER A 21 8.19 9.40 2.11
CA SER A 21 9.31 8.47 2.09
C SER A 21 8.89 7.02 1.86
N ARG A 22 9.81 6.24 1.29
CA ARG A 22 9.66 4.79 1.14
C ARG A 22 9.39 4.10 2.48
N GLY A 23 10.11 4.51 3.53
CA GLY A 23 9.97 3.91 4.86
C GLY A 23 8.58 4.14 5.48
N GLU A 24 8.00 5.32 5.25
CA GLU A 24 6.62 5.61 5.65
C GLU A 24 5.62 4.76 4.87
N ALA A 25 5.80 4.66 3.55
CA ALA A 25 4.95 3.82 2.73
C ALA A 25 5.03 2.33 3.11
N GLU A 26 6.21 1.81 3.44
CA GLU A 26 6.39 0.43 3.92
C GLU A 26 5.71 0.22 5.28
N LYS A 27 5.84 1.19 6.20
CA LYS A 27 5.14 1.18 7.49
C LYS A 27 3.62 1.25 7.32
N ALA A 28 3.14 2.04 6.38
CA ALA A 28 1.72 2.14 6.03
C ALA A 28 1.22 0.83 5.42
N MET A 29 2.02 0.19 4.56
CA MET A 29 1.72 -1.10 3.94
C MET A 29 1.58 -2.19 5.00
N GLY A 30 2.53 -2.32 5.93
CA GLY A 30 2.44 -3.32 7.00
C GLY A 30 1.18 -3.12 7.88
N ARG A 31 0.81 -1.87 8.15
CA ARG A 31 -0.43 -1.55 8.88
C ARG A 31 -1.69 -1.89 8.09
N ALA A 32 -1.69 -1.62 6.78
CA ALA A 32 -2.79 -1.96 5.88
C ALA A 32 -2.99 -3.49 5.82
N GLN A 33 -1.91 -4.24 5.64
CA GLN A 33 -1.91 -5.70 5.66
C GLN A 33 -2.48 -6.23 6.99
N ALA A 34 -1.93 -5.80 8.13
CA ALA A 34 -2.40 -6.25 9.45
C ALA A 34 -3.90 -5.95 9.67
N LYS A 35 -4.37 -4.78 9.25
CA LYS A 35 -5.79 -4.41 9.33
C LYS A 35 -6.67 -5.30 8.46
N ARG A 36 -6.23 -5.60 7.24
CA ARG A 36 -6.94 -6.49 6.29
C ARG A 36 -7.00 -7.92 6.81
N THR A 37 -5.88 -8.45 7.30
CA THR A 37 -5.81 -9.79 7.91
C THR A 37 -6.74 -9.89 9.11
N ARG A 38 -6.68 -8.94 10.05
CA ARG A 38 -7.58 -8.92 11.21
C ARG A 38 -9.06 -8.90 10.82
N ARG A 39 -9.42 -8.13 9.77
CA ARG A 39 -10.81 -8.09 9.26
C ARG A 39 -11.22 -9.41 8.60
N ALA A 40 -10.31 -10.07 7.89
CA ALA A 40 -10.55 -11.38 7.29
C ALA A 40 -10.72 -12.47 8.36
N ASP A 41 -9.94 -12.40 9.44
CA ASP A 41 -10.03 -13.31 10.58
C ASP A 41 -11.38 -13.20 11.30
N VAL A 42 -11.87 -11.98 11.51
CA VAL A 42 -13.22 -11.74 12.06
C VAL A 42 -14.31 -12.34 11.17
N ARG A 43 -14.11 -12.35 9.85
CA ARG A 43 -15.05 -12.96 8.89
C ARG A 43 -14.97 -14.49 8.86
N GLY A 44 -13.95 -15.09 9.49
CA GLY A 44 -13.75 -16.54 9.51
C GLY A 44 -13.16 -17.14 8.22
N THR A 45 -12.86 -16.31 7.20
CA THR A 45 -12.24 -16.77 5.96
C THR A 45 -11.36 -15.69 5.33
N ARG A 46 -10.18 -16.11 4.88
CA ARG A 46 -9.20 -15.27 4.18
C ARG A 46 -9.29 -15.40 2.65
N ARG A 47 -10.25 -16.17 2.13
CA ARG A 47 -10.39 -16.41 0.69
C ARG A 47 -10.69 -15.09 -0.04
N GLY A 48 -9.89 -14.78 -1.07
CA GLY A 48 -10.04 -13.57 -1.88
C GLY A 48 -9.48 -12.28 -1.26
N LEU A 49 -8.71 -12.38 -0.17
CA LEU A 49 -8.11 -11.21 0.46
C LEU A 49 -7.03 -10.58 -0.45
N LYS A 50 -7.30 -9.38 -0.96
CA LYS A 50 -6.29 -8.57 -1.65
C LYS A 50 -5.48 -7.79 -0.62
N VAL A 51 -4.17 -8.02 -0.60
CA VAL A 51 -3.20 -7.30 0.24
C VAL A 51 -2.23 -6.52 -0.63
N GLU A 52 -1.82 -5.36 -0.15
CA GLU A 52 -0.73 -4.58 -0.72
C GLU A 52 0.59 -5.30 -0.46
N GLY A 53 1.42 -5.51 -1.47
CA GLY A 53 2.65 -6.30 -1.35
C GLY A 53 3.94 -5.55 -1.71
N ARG A 54 3.82 -4.36 -2.33
CA ARG A 54 4.98 -3.55 -2.73
C ARG A 54 4.70 -2.07 -2.59
N VAL A 55 5.79 -1.33 -2.51
CA VAL A 55 5.81 0.13 -2.59
C VAL A 55 6.59 0.52 -3.84
N TYR A 56 6.15 1.58 -4.51
CA TYR A 56 6.84 2.17 -5.65
C TYR A 56 6.91 3.68 -5.54
N GLU A 57 7.90 4.27 -6.19
CA GLU A 57 8.03 5.71 -6.34
C GLU A 57 7.22 6.18 -7.55
N CYS A 58 6.50 7.28 -7.37
CA CYS A 58 5.72 7.94 -8.41
C CYS A 58 6.49 9.13 -8.97
N ASP A 59 6.22 9.49 -10.22
CA ASP A 59 6.83 10.64 -10.91
C ASP A 59 6.62 11.98 -10.20
N PHE A 60 5.62 12.07 -9.30
CA PHE A 60 5.36 13.25 -8.47
C PHE A 60 6.12 13.23 -7.13
N SER A 61 7.25 12.51 -7.06
CA SER A 61 8.09 12.39 -5.87
C SER A 61 7.36 11.86 -4.63
N ALA A 62 6.34 11.03 -4.83
CA ALA A 62 5.55 10.43 -3.77
C ALA A 62 5.62 8.90 -3.85
N TRP A 63 5.58 8.23 -2.70
CA TRP A 63 5.59 6.78 -2.62
C TRP A 63 4.17 6.22 -2.55
N HIS A 64 3.90 5.15 -3.29
CA HIS A 64 2.59 4.49 -3.36
C HIS A 64 2.68 3.02 -3.03
N MET A 65 1.59 2.47 -2.48
CA MET A 65 1.46 1.03 -2.24
C MET A 65 0.68 0.39 -3.38
N THR A 66 1.07 -0.83 -3.77
CA THR A 66 0.38 -1.63 -4.78
C THR A 66 0.04 -3.02 -4.29
N SER A 67 -1.13 -3.53 -4.71
CA SER A 67 -1.57 -4.92 -4.50
C SER A 67 -1.24 -5.84 -5.69
N MET A 68 -0.49 -5.35 -6.68
CA MET A 68 -0.10 -6.14 -7.85
C MET A 68 0.87 -7.25 -7.48
N SER A 69 0.87 -8.34 -8.26
CA SER A 69 1.92 -9.36 -8.20
C SER A 69 3.24 -8.80 -8.73
N ARG A 70 4.37 -9.48 -8.44
CA ARG A 70 5.71 -9.00 -8.87
C ARG A 70 5.76 -8.85 -10.37
N ARG A 71 5.37 -9.94 -11.03
CA ARG A 71 5.32 -10.04 -12.48
C ARG A 71 4.44 -8.96 -13.10
N ALA A 72 3.22 -8.77 -12.59
CA ALA A 72 2.32 -7.76 -13.13
C ALA A 72 2.85 -6.32 -12.95
N TYR A 73 3.54 -6.06 -11.84
CA TYR A 73 4.16 -4.75 -11.61
C TYR A 73 5.36 -4.51 -12.55
N GLU A 74 6.22 -5.52 -12.72
CA GLU A 74 7.35 -5.47 -13.66
C GLU A 74 6.87 -5.35 -15.12
N GLU A 75 5.79 -6.04 -15.51
CA GLU A 75 5.16 -5.92 -16.83
C GLU A 75 4.65 -4.49 -17.11
N VAL A 76 4.05 -3.82 -16.11
CA VAL A 76 3.57 -2.42 -16.27
C VAL A 76 4.73 -1.43 -16.31
N LEU A 77 5.81 -1.68 -15.58
CA LEU A 77 7.02 -0.84 -15.65
C LEU A 77 7.80 -0.99 -16.96
N ALA A 78 7.74 -2.19 -17.56
CA ALA A 78 8.48 -2.50 -18.78
C ALA A 78 7.75 -2.10 -20.08
N ALA A 79 6.47 -1.70 -19.98
CA ALA A 79 5.63 -1.28 -21.10
C ALA A 79 5.68 0.24 -21.30
#